data_AF-A0A0F9TRY7-F1
#
_entry.id   AF-A0A0F9TRY7-F1
#
_cell.length_a   1.000
_cell.length_b   1.000
_cell.length_c   1.000
_cell.angle_alpha   90.00
_cell.angle_beta   90.00
_cell.angle_gamma   90.00
#
_symmetry.space_group_name_H-M   'P 1'
#
loop_
_entity.id
_entity.type
_entity.pdbx_description
1 polymer ?
#
loop_
_entity_poly.entity_id
_entity_poly.type
_entity_poly.pdbx_seq_one_letter_code
_entity_poly.pdbx_strand_id
1 'polypeptide(L)' 'MTATSYQRGWPIKALGKQWVYVDTCTPITVQRSCRKCRCMPTDLGHDACLGSIEGVVSACCGHGIEKPFREVEI' A
#
# COMPACT_ATOMS: atom_id res chain seq x y z
N MET A 1 19.34 2.67 -11.01
CA MET A 1 18.43 3.16 -9.96
C MET A 1 17.25 2.22 -9.89
N THR A 2 16.83 1.82 -8.69
CA THR A 2 15.69 0.91 -8.50
C THR A 2 14.49 1.73 -8.03
N ALA A 3 13.35 1.63 -8.72
CA ALA A 3 12.14 2.31 -8.30
C ALA A 3 11.66 1.78 -6.94
N THR A 4 11.28 2.70 -6.05
CA THR A 4 10.74 2.39 -4.71
C THR A 4 9.34 2.99 -4.57
N SER A 5 8.52 2.36 -3.72
CA SER A 5 7.17 2.83 -3.40
C SER A 5 6.73 2.22 -2.06
N TYR A 6 5.44 2.32 -1.74
CA TYR A 6 4.84 1.73 -0.55
C TYR A 6 3.56 0.98 -0.89
N GLN A 7 3.36 -0.18 -0.27
CA GLN A 7 2.11 -0.94 -0.32
C GLN A 7 1.52 -1.02 1.09
N ARG A 8 0.42 -0.31 1.36
CA ARG A 8 -0.27 -0.29 2.67
C ARG A 8 0.67 0.07 3.84
N GLY A 9 1.62 0.97 3.58
CA GLY A 9 2.63 1.40 4.54
C GLY A 9 3.87 0.51 4.66
N TRP A 10 3.97 -0.54 3.86
CA TRP A 10 5.18 -1.35 3.77
C TRP A 10 6.06 -0.86 2.61
N PRO A 11 7.36 -0.61 2.82
CA PRO A 11 8.26 -0.26 1.73
C PRO A 11 8.37 -1.38 0.71
N ILE A 12 8.29 -1.03 -0.58
CA ILE A 12 8.44 -1.95 -1.70
C ILE A 12 9.49 -1.42 -2.69
N LYS A 13 10.16 -2.35 -3.38
CA LYS A 13 11.13 -2.04 -4.43
C LYS A 13 10.85 -2.85 -5.68
N ALA A 14 11.16 -2.27 -6.84
CA ALA A 14 11.11 -2.99 -8.10
C ALA A 14 12.30 -3.96 -8.21
N LEU A 15 12.03 -5.23 -8.50
CA LEU A 15 13.03 -6.24 -8.80
C LEU A 15 12.70 -6.82 -10.18
N GLY A 16 13.35 -6.29 -11.22
CA GLY A 16 13.01 -6.60 -12.61
C GLY A 16 11.60 -6.13 -12.96
N LYS A 17 10.71 -7.07 -13.30
CA LYS A 17 9.29 -6.80 -13.64
C LYS A 17 8.33 -6.93 -12.45
N GLN A 18 8.84 -7.19 -11.25
CA GLN A 18 8.02 -7.46 -10.06
C GLN A 18 8.29 -6.43 -8.97
N TRP A 19 7.29 -6.20 -8.13
CA TRP A 19 7.45 -5.44 -6.89
C TRP A 19 7.56 -6.41 -5.72
N VAL A 20 8.52 -6.17 -4.82
CA VAL A 20 8.74 -6.99 -3.62
C VAL A 20 8.79 -6.13 -2.37
N TYR A 21 8.36 -6.69 -1.25
CA TYR A 21 8.54 -6.07 0.06
C TYR A 21 10.02 -6.01 0.42
N VAL A 22 10.48 -4.84 0.88
CA VAL A 22 11.92 -4.61 1.16
C VAL A 22 12.43 -5.50 2.30
N ASP A 23 11.58 -5.77 3.30
CA ASP A 23 11.94 -6.48 4.52
C ASP A 23 12.16 -8.00 4.34
N THR A 24 11.48 -8.59 3.37
CA THR A 24 11.38 -10.06 3.21
C THR A 24 11.69 -10.52 1.80
N CYS A 25 11.83 -9.59 0.85
CA CYS A 25 11.94 -9.87 -0.58
C CYS A 25 10.80 -10.72 -1.15
N THR A 26 9.65 -10.78 -0.47
CA THR A 26 8.46 -11.49 -0.96
C THR A 26 7.67 -10.64 -1.95
N PRO A 27 7.02 -11.23 -2.97
CA PRO A 27 6.21 -10.48 -3.93
C PRO A 27 5.03 -9.75 -3.28
N ILE A 28 4.68 -8.57 -3.80
CA ILE A 28 3.52 -7.79 -3.29
C ILE A 28 2.16 -8.45 -3.60
N THR A 29 2.13 -9.52 -4.38
CA THR A 29 0.93 -10.36 -4.58
C THR A 29 0.53 -11.07 -3.29
N VAL A 30 1.49 -11.33 -2.39
CA VAL A 30 1.22 -11.81 -1.04
C VAL A 30 0.72 -10.64 -0.20
N GLN A 31 -0.61 -10.53 -0.07
CA GLN A 31 -1.22 -9.42 0.65
C GLN A 31 -0.79 -9.38 2.13
N ARG A 32 -0.65 -8.17 2.66
CA ARG A 32 -0.34 -7.91 4.06
C ARG A 32 -1.32 -6.92 4.66
N SER A 33 -1.48 -7.02 5.97
CA SER A 33 -2.20 -6.03 6.75
C SER A 33 -1.52 -4.66 6.63
N CYS A 34 -2.31 -3.59 6.70
CA CYS A 34 -1.77 -2.24 6.85
C CYS A 34 -0.77 -2.18 8.02
N ARG A 35 0.39 -1.58 7.79
CA ARG A 35 1.47 -1.51 8.81
C ARG A 35 1.03 -0.79 10.09
N LYS A 36 0.10 0.17 10.00
CA LYS A 36 -0.44 0.95 11.14
C LYS A 36 -1.79 0.42 11.63
N CYS A 37 -2.76 0.25 10.73
CA CYS A 37 -4.12 -0.14 11.11
C CYS A 37 -4.28 -1.64 11.40
N ARG A 38 -3.32 -2.48 10.97
CA ARG A 38 -3.34 -3.94 11.13
C ARG A 38 -4.51 -4.67 10.45
N CYS A 39 -5.39 -3.96 9.73
CA CYS A 39 -6.43 -4.56 8.91
C CYS A 39 -5.85 -5.16 7.63
N MET A 40 -6.31 -6.36 7.29
CA MET A 40 -6.10 -6.95 5.96
C MET A 40 -6.87 -6.17 4.89
N PRO A 41 -6.50 -6.28 3.60
CA PRO A 41 -7.35 -5.80 2.52
C PRO A 41 -8.76 -6.38 2.62
N THR A 42 -9.74 -5.72 2.03
CA THR A 42 -11.07 -6.30 1.84
C THR A 42 -11.00 -7.54 0.95
N ASP A 43 -12.06 -8.34 0.90
CA ASP A 43 -12.13 -9.52 0.02
C ASP A 43 -12.00 -9.17 -1.46
N LEU A 44 -12.27 -7.91 -1.83
CA LEU A 44 -12.08 -7.36 -3.18
C LEU A 44 -10.64 -6.83 -3.41
N GLY A 45 -9.76 -6.94 -2.42
CA GLY A 45 -8.38 -6.45 -2.48
C GLY A 45 -8.21 -4.96 -2.20
N HIS A 46 -9.28 -4.23 -1.84
CA HIS A 46 -9.19 -2.80 -1.54
C HIS A 46 -8.55 -2.53 -0.17
N ASP A 47 -8.06 -1.32 0.05
CA ASP A 47 -7.55 -0.90 1.36
C ASP A 47 -8.69 -0.79 2.36
N ALA A 48 -8.70 -1.66 3.37
CA ALA A 48 -9.75 -1.68 4.39
C ALA A 48 -9.88 -0.35 5.14
N CYS A 49 -8.83 0.48 5.17
CA CYS A 49 -8.89 1.80 5.78
C CYS A 49 -9.67 2.82 4.94
N LEU A 50 -9.83 2.57 3.63
CA LEU A 50 -10.56 3.43 2.70
C LEU A 50 -11.86 2.79 2.18
N GLY A 51 -11.94 1.45 2.21
CA GLY A 51 -13.01 0.70 1.56
C GLY A 51 -12.91 0.79 0.03
N SER A 52 -14.05 0.92 -0.63
CA SER A 52 -14.15 1.05 -2.08
C SER A 52 -14.31 2.52 -2.48
N ILE A 53 -13.51 2.97 -3.43
CA ILE A 53 -13.62 4.32 -4.02
C ILE A 53 -13.92 4.14 -5.51
N GLU A 54 -15.05 4.69 -5.96
CA GLU A 54 -15.49 4.55 -7.36
C GLU A 54 -14.49 5.17 -8.34
N GLY A 55 -14.21 4.47 -9.44
CA GLY A 55 -13.27 4.91 -10.48
C GLY A 55 -11.79 4.79 -10.12
N VAL A 56 -11.44 4.34 -8.90
CA VAL A 56 -10.05 4.23 -8.45
C VAL A 56 -9.56 2.79 -8.55
N VAL A 57 -8.47 2.59 -9.30
CA VAL A 57 -7.84 1.26 -9.49
C VAL A 57 -6.92 0.85 -8.34
N SER A 58 -6.40 1.82 -7.58
CA SER A 58 -5.57 1.58 -6.40
C SER A 58 -5.46 2.84 -5.56
N ALA A 59 -5.77 2.74 -4.27
CA ALA A 59 -5.54 3.79 -3.27
C ALA A 59 -5.17 3.16 -1.93
N CYS A 60 -4.43 3.91 -1.12
CA CYS A 60 -4.03 3.52 0.23
C CYS A 60 -4.18 4.73 1.15
N CYS A 61 -4.66 4.52 2.37
CA CYS A 61 -4.86 5.58 3.37
C CYS A 61 -3.58 6.34 3.78
N GLY A 62 -2.41 5.85 3.37
CA GLY A 62 -1.12 6.49 3.65
C GLY A 62 -0.68 6.42 5.11
N HIS A 63 -1.44 5.79 6.00
CA HIS A 63 -1.16 5.69 7.44
C HIS A 63 0.20 5.07 7.81
N GLY A 64 0.88 4.39 6.87
CA GLY A 64 2.25 3.90 7.05
C GLY A 64 3.28 4.58 6.14
N ILE A 65 2.96 5.74 5.59
CA ILE A 65 3.88 6.66 4.93
C ILE A 65 3.98 7.90 5.83
N GLU A 66 5.16 8.50 5.99
CA GLU A 66 5.33 9.72 6.81
C GLU A 66 4.44 10.89 6.35
N LYS A 67 3.98 10.89 5.08
CA LYS A 67 3.01 11.85 4.54
C LYS A 67 1.87 11.11 3.81
N PRO A 68 0.66 11.01 4.39
CA PRO A 68 -0.52 10.48 3.69
C PRO A 68 -1.14 11.51 2.74
N PHE A 69 -1.97 11.04 1.80
CA PHE A 69 -2.85 11.89 0.97
C PHE A 69 -3.98 12.49 1.82
N ARG A 70 -3.67 13.47 2.67
CA ARG A 70 -4.64 14.49 3.09
C ARG A 70 -3.91 15.71 3.63
N GLU A 71 -3.58 16.65 2.75
CA GLU A 71 -3.73 18.07 3.10
C GLU A 71 -5.10 18.47 2.54
N VAL A 72 -6.08 18.57 3.43
CA VAL A 72 -7.28 19.36 3.17
C VAL A 72 -7.15 20.54 4.11
N GLU A 73 -6.66 21.67 3.60
CA GLU A 73 -6.97 22.95 4.21
C GLU A 73 -8.49 23.16 4.06
N ILE A 74 -9.14 23.49 5.17
CA ILE A 74 -10.55 23.90 5.26
C ILE A 74 -10.60 25.40 4.99
#